data_AF-A0A7X9L0P5-F1
#
_entry.id   AF-A0A7X9L0P5-F1
#
_cell.length_a   1.000
_cell.length_b   1.000
_cell.length_c   1.000
_cell.angle_alpha   90.00
_cell.angle_beta   90.00
_cell.angle_gamma   90.00
#
_symmetry.space_group_name_H-M   'P 1'
#
loop_
_entity.id
_entity.type
_entity.pdbx_description
1 polymer ?
#
loop_
_entity_poly.entity_id
_entity_poly.type
_entity_poly.pdbx_seq_one_letter_code
_entity_poly.pdbx_strand_id
1 'polypeptide(L)'
;MKNKLSKFLSMTVFAVCGAIIGFIAGKEGLILFNDADSIVTVIIKFGLLLLAFGIISYLQIIIHELGHLIFGYLTGYKFVSFRIASHMLISEQGKLKYKKFSLAGTGGQCLMVPPDIVDGKMPYVLYNLGGSLLNLISSVLSICLYFIFVNVNYLSFFLLMSALIGIAFAVMNGIPLKLDSINNDGYNVLEIGKNPKVAKVFWQQLKINEMLLKGKKLKDLDDEWFEIPTDEEMQISLLANQAVYIENRYMESFEFSKALSLAKELINGKNAIIGLNKNLLKCDAIYCELLEGNKDALNTYLDKELKKIMKAMSKYPSILRTEYTIALLADNDEAKADKIMEKFNSIAINYPYAGDIETETKLMDRAKQVWQAIN
;
A
#
# COMPACT_ATOMS: atom_id res chain seq x y z
N MET A 1 -11.82 -7.16 22.21
CA MET A 1 -12.69 -8.12 21.47
C MET A 1 -12.90 -7.77 20.00
N LYS A 2 -13.23 -6.52 19.62
CA LYS A 2 -13.47 -6.11 18.22
C LYS A 2 -12.34 -6.44 17.22
N ASN A 3 -11.07 -6.24 17.59
CA ASN A 3 -9.93 -6.58 16.70
C ASN A 3 -9.76 -8.09 16.45
N LYS A 4 -10.04 -8.95 17.45
CA LYS A 4 -9.94 -10.42 17.27
C LYS A 4 -11.04 -10.95 16.35
N LEU A 5 -12.26 -10.42 16.50
CA LEU A 5 -13.39 -10.79 15.64
C LEU A 5 -13.14 -10.35 14.18
N SER A 6 -12.65 -9.14 13.97
CA SER A 6 -12.32 -8.66 12.61
C SER A 6 -11.22 -9.49 11.97
N LYS A 7 -10.17 -9.88 12.71
CA LYS A 7 -9.10 -10.73 12.20
C LYS A 7 -9.60 -12.14 11.87
N PHE A 8 -10.45 -12.71 12.72
CA PHE A 8 -11.10 -13.99 12.47
C PHE A 8 -11.95 -13.92 11.20
N LEU A 9 -12.77 -12.87 11.05
CA LEU A 9 -13.59 -12.65 9.85
C LEU A 9 -12.73 -12.58 8.58
N SER A 10 -11.65 -11.79 8.59
CA SER A 10 -10.71 -11.73 7.46
C SER A 10 -10.16 -13.12 7.13
N MET A 11 -9.63 -13.86 8.12
CA MET A 11 -9.09 -15.20 7.87
C MET A 11 -10.16 -16.18 7.33
N THR A 12 -11.38 -16.13 7.86
CA THR A 12 -12.49 -16.98 7.39
C THR A 12 -12.86 -16.66 5.94
N VAL A 13 -13.00 -15.38 5.57
CA VAL A 13 -13.33 -14.99 4.19
C VAL A 13 -12.27 -15.49 3.21
N PHE A 14 -10.99 -15.26 3.51
CA PHE A 14 -9.89 -15.73 2.66
C PHE A 14 -9.85 -17.27 2.56
N ALA A 15 -10.05 -17.98 3.67
CA ALA A 15 -10.07 -19.44 3.68
C ALA A 15 -11.24 -20.03 2.89
N VAL A 16 -12.43 -19.46 3.01
CA VAL A 16 -13.63 -19.91 2.27
C VAL A 16 -13.46 -19.64 0.77
N CYS A 17 -13.02 -18.45 0.37
CA CYS A 17 -12.75 -18.15 -1.03
C CYS A 17 -11.68 -19.09 -1.61
N GLY A 18 -10.58 -19.31 -0.88
CA GLY A 18 -9.51 -20.22 -1.29
C GLY A 18 -9.99 -21.67 -1.44
N ALA A 19 -10.80 -22.17 -0.50
CA ALA A 19 -11.34 -23.52 -0.55
C ALA A 19 -12.30 -23.72 -1.73
N ILE A 20 -13.19 -22.75 -1.99
CA ILE A 20 -14.12 -22.81 -3.13
C ILE A 20 -13.35 -22.80 -4.46
N ILE A 21 -12.40 -21.86 -4.61
CA ILE A 21 -11.57 -21.78 -5.82
C ILE A 21 -10.79 -23.08 -5.99
N GLY A 22 -10.12 -23.57 -4.95
CA GLY A 22 -9.31 -24.78 -5.01
C GLY A 22 -10.12 -26.03 -5.37
N PHE A 23 -11.32 -26.18 -4.79
CA PHE A 23 -12.21 -27.30 -5.10
C PHE A 23 -12.68 -27.27 -6.56
N ILE A 24 -13.17 -26.12 -7.03
CA ILE A 24 -13.67 -26.00 -8.42
C ILE A 24 -12.51 -26.12 -9.41
N ALA A 25 -11.38 -25.46 -9.15
CA ALA A 25 -10.18 -25.56 -9.99
C ALA A 25 -9.66 -27.00 -10.07
N GLY A 26 -9.67 -27.75 -8.96
CA GLY A 26 -9.29 -29.16 -8.95
C GLY A 26 -10.26 -30.02 -9.75
N LYS A 27 -11.56 -29.88 -9.51
CA LYS A 27 -12.59 -30.66 -10.19
C LYS A 27 -12.60 -30.42 -11.71
N GLU A 28 -12.65 -29.17 -12.13
CA GLU A 28 -12.73 -28.80 -13.55
C GLU A 28 -11.36 -28.90 -14.24
N GLY A 29 -10.28 -28.72 -13.49
CA GLY A 29 -8.91 -28.86 -13.99
C GLY A 29 -8.54 -30.31 -14.32
N LEU A 30 -9.10 -31.30 -13.62
CA LEU A 30 -8.88 -32.72 -13.92
C LEU A 30 -9.28 -33.10 -15.35
N ILE A 31 -10.28 -32.42 -15.94
CA ILE A 31 -10.74 -32.64 -17.32
C ILE A 31 -9.64 -32.31 -18.35
N LEU A 32 -8.64 -31.51 -17.96
CA LEU A 32 -7.51 -31.14 -18.81
C LEU A 32 -6.39 -32.21 -18.84
N PHE A 33 -6.45 -33.17 -17.92
CA PHE A 33 -5.51 -34.29 -17.83
C PHE A 33 -6.12 -35.54 -18.44
N ASN A 34 -5.27 -36.36 -19.06
CA ASN A 34 -5.66 -37.63 -19.65
C ASN A 34 -4.86 -38.75 -18.96
N ASP A 35 -5.47 -39.90 -18.71
CA ASP A 35 -4.81 -41.07 -18.09
C ASP A 35 -3.59 -41.55 -18.90
N ALA A 36 -3.56 -41.28 -20.21
CA ALA A 36 -2.43 -41.58 -21.09
C ALA A 36 -1.31 -40.52 -21.07
N ASP A 37 -1.47 -39.41 -20.34
CA ASP A 37 -0.45 -38.36 -20.25
C ASP A 37 0.80 -38.91 -19.55
N SER A 38 1.96 -38.69 -20.16
CA SER A 38 3.25 -38.92 -19.48
C SER A 38 3.41 -37.99 -18.28
N ILE A 39 4.23 -38.38 -17.30
CA ILE A 39 4.54 -37.52 -16.14
C ILE A 39 5.08 -36.13 -16.55
N VAL A 40 5.84 -36.05 -17.64
CA VAL A 40 6.35 -34.78 -18.19
C VAL A 40 5.19 -33.92 -18.70
N THR A 41 4.24 -34.52 -19.42
CA THR A 41 3.03 -33.83 -19.91
C THR A 41 2.19 -33.30 -18.74
N VAL A 42 2.01 -34.10 -17.69
CA VAL A 42 1.28 -33.69 -16.48
C VAL A 42 1.96 -32.47 -15.83
N ILE A 43 3.29 -32.50 -15.67
CA ILE A 43 4.05 -31.38 -15.09
C ILE A 43 3.90 -30.12 -15.94
N ILE A 44 3.98 -30.22 -17.27
CA ILE A 44 3.81 -29.09 -18.19
C ILE A 44 2.39 -28.51 -18.06
N LYS A 45 1.36 -29.35 -18.13
CA LYS A 45 -0.04 -28.92 -17.99
C LYS A 45 -0.27 -28.23 -16.65
N PHE A 46 0.21 -28.81 -15.56
CA PHE A 46 0.12 -28.21 -14.23
C PHE A 46 0.84 -26.86 -14.16
N GLY A 47 2.04 -26.75 -14.74
CA GLY A 47 2.78 -25.49 -14.86
C GLY A 47 2.01 -24.43 -15.64
N LEU A 48 1.36 -24.80 -16.74
CA LEU A 48 0.50 -23.90 -17.52
C LEU A 48 -0.73 -23.44 -16.74
N LEU A 49 -1.33 -24.31 -15.92
CA LEU A 49 -2.45 -23.93 -15.05
C LEU A 49 -2.03 -22.94 -13.97
N LEU A 50 -0.86 -23.14 -13.35
CA LEU A 50 -0.29 -22.19 -12.39
C LEU A 50 0.03 -20.85 -13.06
N LEU A 51 0.59 -20.87 -14.27
CA LEU A 51 0.85 -19.66 -15.05
C LEU A 51 -0.46 -18.93 -15.38
N ALA A 52 -1.49 -19.66 -15.83
CA ALA A 52 -2.81 -19.09 -16.10
C ALA A 52 -3.42 -18.46 -14.85
N PHE A 53 -3.34 -19.13 -13.69
CA PHE A 53 -3.79 -18.58 -12.41
C PHE A 53 -3.07 -17.27 -12.06
N GLY A 54 -1.75 -17.21 -12.27
CA GLY A 54 -0.95 -15.99 -12.08
C GLY A 54 -1.37 -14.86 -13.01
N ILE A 55 -1.57 -15.16 -14.30
CA ILE A 55 -2.05 -14.19 -15.31
C ILE A 55 -3.43 -13.67 -14.94
N ILE A 56 -4.37 -14.55 -14.60
CA ILE A 56 -5.74 -14.17 -14.23
C ILE A 56 -5.72 -13.27 -12.98
N SER A 57 -4.95 -13.65 -11.96
CA SER A 57 -4.82 -12.84 -10.74
C SER A 57 -4.27 -11.44 -11.04
N TYR A 58 -3.25 -11.37 -11.91
CA TYR A 58 -2.68 -10.09 -12.37
C TYR A 58 -3.70 -9.25 -13.15
N LEU A 59 -4.46 -9.86 -14.06
CA LEU A 59 -5.53 -9.18 -14.80
C LEU A 59 -6.64 -8.68 -13.87
N GLN A 60 -7.04 -9.47 -12.86
CA GLN A 60 -8.07 -9.05 -11.90
C GLN A 60 -7.62 -7.87 -11.03
N ILE A 61 -6.32 -7.76 -10.71
CA ILE A 61 -5.76 -6.53 -10.09
C ILE A 61 -5.92 -5.34 -11.03
N ILE A 62 -5.57 -5.48 -12.32
CA ILE A 62 -5.74 -4.38 -13.29
C ILE A 62 -7.21 -3.96 -13.38
N ILE A 63 -8.12 -4.93 -13.51
CA ILE A 63 -9.56 -4.68 -13.56
C ILE A 63 -10.02 -3.99 -12.27
N HIS A 64 -9.53 -4.41 -11.11
CA HIS A 64 -9.86 -3.78 -9.84
C HIS A 64 -9.44 -2.30 -9.82
N GLU A 65 -8.18 -1.99 -10.12
CA GLU A 65 -7.72 -0.60 -10.13
C GLU A 65 -8.43 0.26 -11.17
N LEU A 66 -8.76 -0.33 -12.34
CA LEU A 66 -9.57 0.35 -13.36
C LEU A 66 -10.98 0.67 -12.86
N GLY A 67 -11.52 -0.13 -11.94
CA GLY A 67 -12.79 0.15 -11.28
C GLY A 67 -12.74 1.46 -10.50
N HIS A 68 -11.75 1.66 -9.63
CA HIS A 68 -11.57 2.93 -8.93
C HIS A 68 -11.46 4.11 -9.90
N LEU A 69 -10.74 3.92 -11.02
CA LEU A 69 -10.57 4.94 -12.04
C LEU A 69 -11.90 5.33 -12.70
N ILE A 70 -12.64 4.34 -13.20
CA ILE A 70 -13.92 4.55 -13.89
C ILE A 70 -14.94 5.17 -12.94
N PHE A 71 -15.14 4.56 -11.78
CA PHE A 71 -16.14 5.04 -10.83
C PHE A 71 -15.73 6.35 -10.15
N GLY A 72 -14.43 6.62 -10.01
CA GLY A 72 -13.94 7.94 -9.61
C GLY A 72 -14.28 9.01 -10.63
N TYR A 73 -14.04 8.78 -11.93
CA TYR A 73 -14.45 9.75 -12.96
C TYR A 73 -15.96 9.99 -12.98
N LEU A 74 -16.76 8.92 -12.83
CA LEU A 74 -18.22 9.03 -12.74
C LEU A 74 -18.70 9.87 -11.54
N THR A 75 -17.90 9.96 -10.48
CA THR A 75 -18.18 10.79 -9.30
C THR A 75 -17.42 12.13 -9.27
N GLY A 76 -16.79 12.53 -10.37
CA GLY A 76 -16.11 13.82 -10.49
C GLY A 76 -14.68 13.86 -9.93
N TYR A 77 -14.09 12.70 -9.64
CA TYR A 77 -12.68 12.63 -9.26
C TYR A 77 -11.79 12.87 -10.47
N LYS A 78 -10.58 13.37 -10.20
CA LYS A 78 -9.54 13.61 -11.20
C LYS A 78 -8.39 12.63 -11.02
N PHE A 79 -7.91 12.10 -12.13
CA PHE A 79 -6.81 11.14 -12.13
C PHE A 79 -5.52 11.75 -11.59
N VAL A 80 -4.85 11.02 -10.69
CA VAL A 80 -3.56 11.39 -10.12
C VAL A 80 -2.51 10.33 -10.40
N SER A 81 -2.76 9.07 -10.05
CA SER A 81 -1.83 7.99 -10.38
C SER A 81 -2.51 6.63 -10.49
N PHE A 82 -1.91 5.76 -11.31
CA PHE A 82 -2.32 4.38 -11.53
C PHE A 82 -1.10 3.49 -11.45
N ARG A 83 -1.12 2.49 -10.58
CA ARG A 83 0.00 1.59 -10.38
C ARG A 83 -0.45 0.14 -10.41
N ILE A 84 0.36 -0.68 -11.07
CA ILE A 84 0.27 -2.15 -11.00
C ILE A 84 1.65 -2.69 -10.67
N ALA A 85 1.75 -3.48 -9.61
CA ALA A 85 3.02 -3.90 -9.01
C ALA A 85 3.98 -2.73 -8.77
N SER A 86 5.06 -2.62 -9.56
CA SER A 86 6.04 -1.53 -9.47
C SER A 86 5.91 -0.46 -10.55
N HIS A 87 5.01 -0.66 -11.52
CA HIS A 87 4.85 0.20 -12.69
C HIS A 87 3.77 1.24 -12.38
N MET A 88 4.16 2.51 -12.33
CA MET A 88 3.27 3.60 -11.94
C MET A 88 3.18 4.63 -13.07
N LEU A 89 1.97 5.02 -13.42
CA LEU A 89 1.67 6.18 -14.25
C LEU A 89 1.21 7.30 -13.31
N ILE A 90 1.79 8.48 -13.44
CA ILE A 90 1.40 9.67 -12.69
C ILE A 90 0.96 10.78 -13.65
N SER A 91 -0.02 11.57 -13.23
CA SER A 91 -0.43 12.79 -13.91
C SER A 91 0.35 13.97 -13.34
N GLU A 92 1.31 14.47 -14.11
CA GLU A 92 2.14 15.61 -13.72
C GLU A 92 2.02 16.71 -14.78
N GLN A 93 1.53 17.89 -14.38
CA GLN A 93 1.33 19.04 -15.28
C GLN A 93 0.50 18.71 -16.53
N GLY A 94 -0.53 17.87 -16.37
CA GLY A 94 -1.42 17.46 -17.47
C GLY A 94 -0.81 16.43 -18.43
N LYS A 95 0.38 15.90 -18.14
CA LYS A 95 1.03 14.84 -18.91
C LYS A 95 1.15 13.57 -18.07
N LEU A 96 1.00 12.41 -18.72
CA LEU A 96 1.28 11.13 -18.09
C LEU A 96 2.78 10.87 -18.10
N LYS A 97 3.35 10.56 -16.93
CA LYS A 97 4.74 10.13 -16.79
C LYS A 97 4.80 8.74 -16.18
N TYR A 98 5.74 7.95 -16.68
CA TYR A 98 6.04 6.64 -16.12
C TYR A 98 7.08 6.75 -15.00
N LYS A 99 6.82 6.05 -13.90
CA LYS A 99 7.65 5.98 -12.69
C LYS A 99 7.74 4.54 -12.19
N LYS A 100 8.73 4.26 -11.35
CA LYS A 100 8.87 2.96 -10.69
C LYS A 100 8.71 3.11 -9.18
N PHE A 101 7.69 2.48 -8.63
CA PHE A 101 7.36 2.53 -7.21
C PHE A 101 6.58 1.29 -6.80
N SER A 102 6.98 0.65 -5.71
CA SER A 102 6.29 -0.51 -5.13
C SER A 102 6.08 -0.28 -3.64
N LEU A 103 4.89 -0.60 -3.15
CA LEU A 103 4.52 -0.52 -1.74
C LEU A 103 4.14 -1.92 -1.26
N ALA A 104 4.67 -2.33 -0.11
CA ALA A 104 4.33 -3.64 0.44
C ALA A 104 2.86 -3.67 0.87
N GLY A 105 2.20 -4.81 0.64
CA GLY A 105 0.79 -4.99 1.00
C GLY A 105 -0.21 -4.57 -0.08
N THR A 106 0.25 -4.08 -1.24
CA THR A 106 -0.63 -3.67 -2.36
C THR A 106 -0.20 -4.33 -3.67
N GLY A 107 -1.15 -4.90 -4.43
CA GLY A 107 -0.93 -5.42 -5.78
C GLY A 107 -1.06 -4.34 -6.87
N GLY A 108 -1.92 -3.35 -6.63
CA GLY A 108 -2.13 -2.18 -7.46
C GLY A 108 -2.38 -0.94 -6.58
N GLN A 109 -2.60 0.20 -7.21
CA GLN A 109 -3.11 1.39 -6.54
C GLN A 109 -3.58 2.42 -7.59
N CYS A 110 -4.83 2.84 -7.50
CA CYS A 110 -5.36 3.98 -8.21
C CYS A 110 -5.65 5.11 -7.22
N LEU A 111 -4.87 6.20 -7.30
CA LEU A 111 -5.16 7.41 -6.55
C LEU A 111 -5.80 8.45 -7.45
N MET A 112 -6.88 9.03 -6.95
CA MET A 112 -7.57 10.13 -7.60
C MET A 112 -7.90 11.22 -6.58
N VAL A 113 -8.02 12.45 -7.07
CA VAL A 113 -8.40 13.61 -6.26
C VAL A 113 -9.90 13.76 -6.26
N PRO A 114 -10.54 13.82 -5.09
CA PRO A 114 -11.97 14.03 -4.98
C PRO A 114 -12.38 15.45 -5.42
N PRO A 115 -13.65 15.66 -5.82
CA PRO A 115 -14.21 17.00 -5.91
C PRO A 115 -14.18 17.67 -4.53
N ASP A 116 -14.38 18.98 -4.50
CA ASP A 116 -14.41 19.73 -3.24
C ASP A 116 -15.63 19.31 -2.39
N ILE A 117 -15.46 19.41 -1.07
CA ILE A 117 -16.50 19.04 -0.12
C ILE A 117 -17.63 20.07 -0.20
N VAL A 118 -18.86 19.59 -0.40
CA VAL A 118 -20.08 20.41 -0.36
C VAL A 118 -20.92 19.91 0.80
N ASP A 119 -21.31 20.80 1.72
CA ASP A 119 -22.10 20.49 2.92
C ASP A 119 -21.52 19.33 3.76
N GLY A 120 -20.19 19.30 3.90
CA GLY A 120 -19.49 18.26 4.68
C GLY A 120 -19.47 16.87 4.03
N LYS A 121 -19.87 16.75 2.75
CA LYS A 121 -19.95 15.50 2.02
C LYS A 121 -19.09 15.50 0.76
N MET A 122 -18.60 14.32 0.39
CA MET A 122 -17.98 14.04 -0.91
C MET A 122 -18.37 12.63 -1.38
N PRO A 123 -18.31 12.33 -2.69
CA PRO A 123 -18.77 11.04 -3.21
C PRO A 123 -17.69 9.95 -3.05
N TYR A 124 -17.59 9.32 -1.88
CA TYR A 124 -16.54 8.35 -1.58
C TYR A 124 -16.90 6.88 -1.88
N VAL A 125 -18.20 6.52 -1.89
CA VAL A 125 -18.63 5.11 -1.93
C VAL A 125 -18.27 4.44 -3.24
N LEU A 126 -18.65 5.04 -4.38
CA LEU A 126 -18.38 4.48 -5.70
C LEU A 126 -16.88 4.50 -6.03
N TYR A 127 -16.14 5.52 -5.58
CA TYR A 127 -14.70 5.56 -5.75
C TYR A 127 -14.02 4.38 -5.04
N ASN A 128 -14.32 4.16 -3.75
CA ASN A 128 -13.72 3.07 -2.99
C ASN A 128 -14.22 1.70 -3.46
N LEU A 129 -15.53 1.49 -3.65
CA LEU A 129 -16.05 0.17 -4.08
C LEU A 129 -15.96 -0.08 -5.59
N GLY A 130 -15.45 0.87 -6.36
CA GLY A 130 -15.37 0.80 -7.80
C GLY A 130 -14.59 -0.41 -8.29
N GLY A 131 -13.48 -0.74 -7.62
CA GLY A 131 -12.68 -1.93 -7.93
C GLY A 131 -13.44 -3.23 -7.72
N SER A 132 -14.08 -3.40 -6.56
CA SER A 132 -14.93 -4.57 -6.29
C SER A 132 -16.09 -4.70 -7.26
N LEU A 133 -16.72 -3.57 -7.64
CA LEU A 133 -17.82 -3.56 -8.60
C LEU A 133 -17.35 -3.98 -10.00
N LEU A 134 -16.18 -3.48 -10.46
CA LEU A 134 -15.66 -3.85 -11.77
C LEU A 134 -15.16 -5.31 -11.81
N ASN A 135 -14.64 -5.84 -10.70
CA ASN A 135 -14.36 -7.27 -10.59
C ASN A 135 -15.65 -8.11 -10.69
N LEU A 136 -16.75 -7.71 -10.04
CA LEU A 136 -18.04 -8.41 -10.18
C LEU A 136 -18.55 -8.38 -11.63
N ILE A 137 -18.46 -7.23 -12.29
CA ILE A 137 -18.87 -7.08 -13.69
C ILE A 137 -18.02 -7.99 -14.60
N SER A 138 -16.69 -8.00 -14.41
CA SER A 138 -15.80 -8.86 -15.19
C SER A 138 -16.05 -10.34 -14.93
N SER A 139 -16.41 -10.71 -13.70
CA SER A 139 -16.79 -12.07 -13.35
C SER A 139 -18.09 -12.51 -14.00
N VAL A 140 -19.13 -11.67 -13.99
CA VAL A 140 -20.40 -11.96 -14.67
C VAL A 140 -20.16 -12.15 -16.17
N LEU A 141 -19.39 -11.26 -16.80
CA LEU A 141 -19.02 -11.40 -18.20
C LEU A 141 -18.27 -12.71 -18.47
N SER A 142 -17.32 -13.06 -17.60
CA SER A 142 -16.55 -14.31 -17.72
C SER A 142 -17.44 -15.55 -17.59
N ILE A 143 -18.47 -15.53 -16.73
CA ILE A 143 -19.46 -16.61 -16.61
C ILE A 143 -20.30 -16.72 -17.87
N CYS A 144 -20.78 -15.60 -18.42
CA CYS A 144 -21.54 -15.61 -19.67
C CYS A 144 -20.71 -16.21 -20.82
N LEU A 145 -19.45 -15.80 -20.94
CA LEU A 145 -18.52 -16.33 -21.93
C LEU A 145 -18.18 -17.80 -21.68
N TYR A 146 -18.05 -18.23 -20.43
CA TYR A 146 -17.81 -19.63 -20.07
C TYR A 146 -18.88 -20.54 -20.65
N PHE A 147 -20.17 -20.18 -20.52
CA PHE A 147 -21.25 -20.99 -21.09
C PHE A 147 -21.27 -21.01 -22.62
N ILE A 148 -20.82 -19.93 -23.28
CA ILE A 148 -20.69 -19.88 -24.74
C ILE A 148 -19.55 -20.80 -25.21
N PHE A 149 -18.44 -20.82 -24.49
CA PHE A 149 -17.22 -21.55 -24.86
C PHE A 149 -17.01 -22.83 -24.06
N VAL A 150 -18.06 -23.41 -23.47
CA VAL A 150 -17.95 -24.55 -22.54
C VAL A 150 -17.19 -25.74 -23.13
N ASN A 151 -17.32 -25.96 -24.45
CA ASN A 151 -16.67 -27.06 -25.17
C ASN A 151 -15.20 -26.78 -25.56
N VAL A 152 -14.65 -25.61 -25.24
CA VAL A 152 -13.26 -25.23 -25.53
C VAL A 152 -12.45 -25.35 -24.24
N ASN A 153 -12.02 -26.57 -23.90
CA ASN A 153 -11.48 -26.98 -22.59
C ASN A 153 -10.61 -25.93 -21.85
N TYR A 154 -9.50 -25.47 -22.46
CA TYR A 154 -8.60 -24.51 -21.78
C TYR A 154 -9.21 -23.11 -21.65
N LEU A 155 -10.00 -22.67 -22.64
CA LEU A 155 -10.64 -21.36 -22.62
C LEU A 155 -11.79 -21.33 -21.60
N SER A 156 -12.62 -22.38 -21.57
CA SER A 156 -13.69 -22.50 -20.56
C SER A 156 -13.11 -22.55 -19.16
N PHE A 157 -12.04 -23.32 -18.93
CA PHE A 157 -11.34 -23.32 -17.64
C PHE A 157 -10.80 -21.92 -17.28
N PHE A 158 -10.13 -21.23 -18.21
CA PHE A 158 -9.62 -19.87 -18.00
C PHE A 158 -10.73 -18.87 -17.63
N LEU A 159 -11.87 -18.92 -18.34
CA LEU A 159 -13.03 -18.06 -18.09
C LEU A 159 -13.68 -18.35 -16.74
N LEU A 160 -13.84 -19.63 -16.39
CA LEU A 160 -14.35 -20.03 -15.09
C LEU A 160 -13.43 -19.56 -13.96
N MET A 161 -12.11 -19.76 -14.08
CA MET A 161 -11.14 -19.28 -13.10
C MET A 161 -11.12 -17.75 -13.02
N SER A 162 -11.23 -17.05 -14.15
CA SER A 162 -11.36 -15.59 -14.20
C SER A 162 -12.58 -15.10 -13.43
N ALA A 163 -13.72 -15.78 -13.58
CA ALA A 163 -14.92 -15.48 -12.84
C ALA A 163 -14.75 -15.68 -11.32
N LEU A 164 -14.24 -16.85 -10.91
CA LEU A 164 -14.09 -17.18 -9.49
C LEU A 164 -13.10 -16.27 -8.78
N ILE A 165 -11.96 -15.98 -9.42
CA ILE A 165 -10.94 -15.08 -8.86
C ILE A 165 -11.48 -13.65 -8.80
N GLY A 166 -12.19 -13.17 -9.82
CA GLY A 166 -12.83 -11.85 -9.78
C GLY A 166 -13.88 -11.73 -8.66
N ILE A 167 -14.70 -12.76 -8.44
CA ILE A 167 -15.66 -12.80 -7.33
C ILE A 167 -14.93 -12.75 -5.99
N ALA A 168 -13.85 -13.53 -5.84
CA ALA A 168 -13.05 -13.51 -4.63
C ALA A 168 -12.43 -12.13 -4.37
N PHE A 169 -11.87 -11.46 -5.39
CA PHE A 169 -11.35 -10.09 -5.27
C PHE A 169 -12.43 -9.09 -4.85
N ALA A 170 -13.62 -9.19 -5.45
CA ALA A 170 -14.75 -8.33 -5.10
C ALA A 170 -15.22 -8.54 -3.66
N VAL A 171 -15.30 -9.79 -3.20
CA VAL A 171 -15.65 -10.14 -1.82
C VAL A 171 -14.58 -9.66 -0.84
N MET A 172 -13.32 -9.96 -1.13
CA MET A 172 -12.18 -9.65 -0.26
C MET A 172 -11.92 -8.15 -0.11
N ASN A 173 -12.26 -7.33 -1.10
CA ASN A 173 -12.13 -5.87 -1.01
C ASN A 173 -13.45 -5.17 -0.70
N GLY A 174 -14.60 -5.74 -1.08
CA GLY A 174 -15.92 -5.14 -0.86
C GLY A 174 -16.50 -5.38 0.53
N ILE A 175 -16.22 -6.53 1.16
CA ILE A 175 -16.59 -6.75 2.56
C ILE A 175 -15.65 -5.94 3.44
N PRO A 176 -16.13 -5.16 4.43
CA PRO A 176 -15.26 -4.41 5.33
C PRO A 176 -14.37 -5.34 6.17
N LEU A 177 -13.08 -5.44 5.80
CA LEU A 177 -12.10 -6.29 6.47
C LEU A 177 -10.93 -5.44 6.96
N LYS A 178 -10.65 -5.52 8.27
CA LYS A 178 -9.41 -4.98 8.83
C LYS A 178 -8.28 -5.95 8.55
N LEU A 179 -7.31 -5.54 7.73
CA LEU A 179 -6.10 -6.31 7.44
C LEU A 179 -4.93 -5.78 8.28
N ASP A 180 -3.90 -6.61 8.46
CA ASP A 180 -2.77 -6.27 9.33
C ASP A 180 -1.90 -5.13 8.75
N SER A 181 -1.88 -4.94 7.43
CA SER A 181 -0.99 -3.97 6.75
C SER A 181 -1.69 -2.72 6.24
N ILE A 182 -2.78 -2.86 5.47
CA ILE A 182 -3.53 -1.77 4.82
C ILE A 182 -5.01 -2.12 4.84
N ASN A 183 -5.89 -1.20 5.23
CA ASN A 183 -7.34 -1.44 5.20
C ASN A 183 -7.83 -1.63 3.76
N ASN A 184 -8.80 -2.52 3.56
CA ASN A 184 -9.42 -2.70 2.26
C ASN A 184 -10.50 -1.64 1.98
N ASP A 185 -11.00 -1.60 0.74
CA ASP A 185 -11.92 -0.56 0.28
C ASP A 185 -13.25 -0.54 1.03
N GLY A 186 -13.82 -1.72 1.29
CA GLY A 186 -15.04 -1.85 2.08
C GLY A 186 -14.87 -1.30 3.50
N TYR A 187 -13.69 -1.48 4.11
CA TYR A 187 -13.39 -0.93 5.42
C TYR A 187 -13.25 0.60 5.36
N ASN A 188 -12.63 1.14 4.30
CA ASN A 188 -12.56 2.58 4.07
C ASN A 188 -13.97 3.18 3.95
N VAL A 189 -14.87 2.58 3.16
CA VAL A 189 -16.27 3.04 3.05
C VAL A 189 -17.00 3.00 4.40
N LEU A 190 -16.85 1.90 5.13
CA LEU A 190 -17.45 1.76 6.46
C LEU A 190 -16.94 2.83 7.43
N GLU A 191 -15.64 3.13 7.40
CA GLU A 191 -15.02 4.08 8.30
C GLU A 191 -15.39 5.53 7.97
N ILE A 192 -15.34 5.91 6.68
CA ILE A 192 -15.74 7.24 6.20
C ILE A 192 -17.20 7.54 6.56
N GLY A 193 -18.08 6.52 6.48
CA GLY A 193 -19.50 6.67 6.80
C GLY A 193 -19.83 6.91 8.28
N LYS A 194 -18.87 6.81 9.20
CA LYS A 194 -19.14 6.94 10.65
C LYS A 194 -19.30 8.39 11.11
N ASN A 195 -18.55 9.32 10.54
CA ASN A 195 -18.51 10.72 10.99
C ASN A 195 -18.01 11.64 9.85
N PRO A 196 -18.65 12.82 9.62
CA PRO A 196 -18.17 13.84 8.67
C PRO A 196 -16.68 14.21 8.79
N LYS A 197 -16.10 14.19 9.99
CA LYS A 197 -14.66 14.46 10.18
C LYS A 197 -13.78 13.44 9.44
N VAL A 198 -14.18 12.16 9.41
CA VAL A 198 -13.43 11.11 8.69
C VAL A 198 -13.47 11.35 7.19
N ALA A 199 -14.61 11.79 6.65
CA ALA A 199 -14.72 12.16 5.25
C ALA A 199 -13.82 13.35 4.90
N LYS A 200 -13.76 14.37 5.77
CA LYS A 200 -12.85 15.53 5.62
C LYS A 200 -11.38 15.08 5.63
N VAL A 201 -10.98 14.24 6.58
CA VAL A 201 -9.59 13.74 6.66
C VAL A 201 -9.23 12.86 5.48
N PHE A 202 -10.13 11.98 5.02
CA PHE A 202 -9.90 11.18 3.83
C PHE A 202 -9.75 12.06 2.57
N TRP A 203 -10.56 13.12 2.44
CA TRP A 203 -10.40 14.14 1.39
C TRP A 203 -9.03 14.82 1.47
N GLN A 204 -8.61 15.25 2.68
CA GLN A 204 -7.31 15.88 2.91
C GLN A 204 -6.16 14.93 2.53
N GLN A 205 -6.23 13.66 2.90
CA GLN A 205 -5.20 12.67 2.55
C GLN A 205 -5.05 12.50 1.03
N LEU A 206 -6.16 12.46 0.29
CA LEU A 206 -6.12 12.41 -1.17
C LEU A 206 -5.52 13.69 -1.79
N LYS A 207 -5.83 14.86 -1.21
CA LYS A 207 -5.24 16.16 -1.63
C LYS A 207 -3.75 16.26 -1.27
N ILE A 208 -3.33 15.78 -0.11
CA ILE A 208 -1.91 15.71 0.27
C ILE A 208 -1.16 14.87 -0.76
N ASN A 209 -1.65 13.66 -1.10
CA ASN A 209 -1.01 12.81 -2.10
C ASN A 209 -0.87 13.50 -3.47
N GLU A 210 -1.89 14.26 -3.90
CA GLU A 210 -1.81 15.08 -5.12
C GLU A 210 -0.70 16.15 -5.02
N MET A 211 -0.62 16.86 -3.90
CA MET A 211 0.38 17.90 -3.68
C MET A 211 1.80 17.33 -3.65
N LEU A 212 1.99 16.17 -3.00
CA LEU A 212 3.27 15.46 -2.97
C LEU A 212 3.71 15.04 -4.37
N LEU A 213 2.79 14.53 -5.21
CA LEU A 213 3.10 14.20 -6.61
C LEU A 213 3.40 15.44 -7.47
N LYS A 214 2.89 16.60 -7.09
CA LYS A 214 3.25 17.90 -7.68
C LYS A 214 4.56 18.47 -7.12
N GLY A 215 5.27 17.72 -6.30
CA GLY A 215 6.56 18.10 -5.72
C GLY A 215 6.46 19.07 -4.53
N LYS A 216 5.26 19.31 -3.99
CA LYS A 216 5.14 20.03 -2.72
C LYS A 216 5.59 19.13 -1.57
N LYS A 217 5.99 19.78 -0.48
CA LYS A 217 6.42 19.15 0.77
C LYS A 217 5.33 19.29 1.82
N LEU A 218 5.25 18.34 2.76
CA LEU A 218 4.29 18.36 3.87
C LEU A 218 4.47 19.60 4.73
N LYS A 219 5.71 20.04 4.98
CA LYS A 219 5.98 21.25 5.77
C LYS A 219 5.41 22.52 5.17
N ASP A 220 5.26 22.56 3.84
CA ASP A 220 4.76 23.71 3.08
C ASP A 220 3.23 23.69 2.88
N LEU A 221 2.53 22.68 3.41
CA LEU A 221 1.06 22.58 3.38
C LEU A 221 0.44 23.28 4.59
N ASP A 222 -0.83 23.64 4.47
CA ASP A 222 -1.56 24.43 5.47
C ASP A 222 -1.66 23.71 6.83
N ASP A 223 -1.43 24.45 7.92
CA ASP A 223 -1.40 23.91 9.29
C ASP A 223 -2.71 23.23 9.69
N GLU A 224 -3.85 23.69 9.17
CA GLU A 224 -5.18 23.11 9.40
C GLU A 224 -5.31 21.66 8.91
N TRP A 225 -4.38 21.16 8.09
CA TRP A 225 -4.37 19.76 7.65
C TRP A 225 -3.66 18.83 8.64
N PHE A 226 -3.00 19.40 9.65
CA PHE A 226 -2.10 18.72 10.58
C PHE A 226 -2.54 18.85 12.05
N GLU A 227 -3.85 18.89 12.28
CA GLU A 227 -4.42 18.81 13.62
C GLU A 227 -4.19 17.42 14.22
N ILE A 228 -3.63 17.35 15.43
CA ILE A 228 -3.41 16.10 16.15
C ILE A 228 -4.78 15.51 16.54
N PRO A 229 -5.10 14.26 16.14
CA PRO A 229 -6.36 13.62 16.53
C PRO A 229 -6.44 13.38 18.05
N THR A 230 -7.65 13.41 18.62
CA THR A 230 -7.85 13.04 20.04
C THR A 230 -7.62 11.54 20.27
N ASP A 231 -7.45 11.11 21.53
CA ASP A 231 -7.29 9.70 21.88
C ASP A 231 -8.42 8.79 21.35
N GLU A 232 -9.67 9.28 21.34
CA GLU A 232 -10.80 8.55 20.76
C GLU A 232 -10.69 8.48 19.23
N GLU A 233 -10.30 9.57 18.59
CA GLU A 233 -10.11 9.66 17.14
C GLU A 233 -8.95 8.78 16.66
N MET A 234 -7.91 8.63 17.48
CA MET A 234 -6.80 7.71 17.25
C MET A 234 -7.23 6.24 17.18
N GLN A 235 -8.47 5.89 17.57
CA GLN A 235 -9.04 4.55 17.37
C GLN A 235 -9.63 4.33 15.96
N ILE A 236 -9.69 5.38 15.13
CA ILE A 236 -10.18 5.38 13.75
C ILE A 236 -8.95 5.41 12.84
N SER A 237 -8.81 4.45 11.93
CA SER A 237 -7.57 4.24 11.18
C SER A 237 -7.22 5.41 10.26
N LEU A 238 -8.19 5.94 9.53
CA LEU A 238 -8.03 7.13 8.70
C LEU A 238 -7.59 8.37 9.50
N LEU A 239 -8.16 8.59 10.70
CA LEU A 239 -7.77 9.72 11.55
C LEU A 239 -6.38 9.49 12.16
N ALA A 240 -6.10 8.29 12.64
CA ALA A 240 -4.78 7.95 13.20
C ALA A 240 -3.64 8.12 12.17
N ASN A 241 -3.91 7.85 10.89
CA ASN A 241 -2.94 8.11 9.82
C ASN A 241 -2.63 9.59 9.61
N GLN A 242 -3.49 10.52 10.04
CA GLN A 242 -3.18 11.95 10.05
C GLN A 242 -1.98 12.23 10.96
N ALA A 243 -1.89 11.58 12.13
CA ALA A 243 -0.74 11.72 13.03
C ALA A 243 0.57 11.27 12.39
N VAL A 244 0.54 10.30 11.47
CA VAL A 244 1.72 9.88 10.69
C VAL A 244 2.16 10.99 9.73
N TYR A 245 1.22 11.71 9.09
CA TYR A 245 1.56 12.87 8.27
C TYR A 245 2.16 14.02 9.09
N ILE A 246 1.69 14.21 10.33
CA ILE A 246 2.25 15.20 11.27
C ILE A 246 3.68 14.83 11.65
N GLU A 247 3.93 13.56 11.97
CA GLU A 247 5.27 13.07 12.28
C GLU A 247 6.24 13.25 11.09
N ASN A 248 5.82 12.86 9.88
CA ASN A 248 6.58 13.08 8.65
C ASN A 248 6.86 14.56 8.40
N ARG A 249 5.91 15.44 8.74
CA ARG A 249 6.08 16.90 8.64
C ARG A 249 7.15 17.41 9.61
N TYR A 250 7.20 16.90 10.84
CA TYR A 250 8.29 17.22 11.78
C TYR A 250 9.64 16.72 11.30
N MET A 251 9.71 15.52 10.73
CA MET A 251 10.92 14.99 10.09
C MET A 251 11.41 15.92 8.98
N GLU A 252 10.50 16.35 8.10
CA GLU A 252 10.82 17.25 6.99
C GLU A 252 11.20 18.69 7.43
N SER A 253 10.70 19.12 8.59
CA SER A 253 11.07 20.39 9.24
C SER A 253 12.30 20.30 10.14
N PHE A 254 12.94 19.13 10.25
CA PHE A 254 14.11 18.88 11.12
C PHE A 254 13.79 19.08 12.62
N GLU A 255 12.51 18.97 12.99
CA GLU A 255 12.03 19.04 14.38
C GLU A 255 12.12 17.65 15.03
N PHE A 256 13.32 17.06 15.03
CA PHE A 256 13.55 15.65 15.39
C PHE A 256 13.02 15.26 16.77
N SER A 257 13.10 16.16 17.75
CA SER A 257 12.58 15.90 19.09
C SER A 257 11.05 15.72 19.08
N LYS A 258 10.32 16.54 18.31
CA LYS A 258 8.86 16.39 18.15
C LYS A 258 8.51 15.15 17.35
N ALA A 259 9.24 14.89 16.26
CA ALA A 259 9.06 13.69 15.45
C ALA A 259 9.22 12.42 16.29
N LEU A 260 10.33 12.31 17.03
CA LEU A 260 10.62 11.18 17.91
C LEU A 260 9.58 11.00 19.01
N SER A 261 9.15 12.10 19.66
CA SER A 261 8.12 12.05 20.70
C SER A 261 6.81 11.48 20.15
N LEU A 262 6.35 12.00 19.01
CA LEU A 262 5.13 11.54 18.36
C LEU A 262 5.29 10.09 17.87
N ALA A 263 6.39 9.75 17.19
CA ALA A 263 6.66 8.38 16.75
C ALA A 263 6.61 7.38 17.92
N LYS A 264 7.20 7.72 19.09
CA LYS A 264 7.13 6.89 20.30
C LYS A 264 5.70 6.69 20.79
N GLU A 265 4.91 7.75 20.83
CA GLU A 265 3.50 7.70 21.20
C GLU A 265 2.71 6.81 20.23
N LEU A 266 2.93 6.97 18.93
CA LEU A 266 2.25 6.22 17.89
C LEU A 266 2.65 4.72 17.89
N ILE A 267 3.92 4.42 18.13
CA ILE A 267 4.43 3.04 18.19
C ILE A 267 3.95 2.32 19.46
N ASN A 268 3.94 2.98 20.61
CA ASN A 268 3.65 2.32 21.89
C ASN A 268 2.19 2.48 22.34
N GLY A 269 1.48 3.46 21.79
CA GLY A 269 0.11 3.80 22.14
C GLY A 269 -0.92 2.78 21.66
N LYS A 270 -2.10 2.84 22.28
CA LYS A 270 -3.29 2.12 21.82
C LYS A 270 -3.97 2.97 20.76
N ASN A 271 -3.64 2.75 19.49
CA ASN A 271 -4.24 3.46 18.36
C ASN A 271 -4.53 2.50 17.19
N ALA A 272 -5.12 3.03 16.13
CA ALA A 272 -5.48 2.30 14.92
C ALA A 272 -4.41 2.34 13.82
N ILE A 273 -3.18 2.75 14.13
CA ILE A 273 -2.07 2.72 13.18
C ILE A 273 -1.66 1.26 12.93
N ILE A 274 -1.65 0.90 11.66
CA ILE A 274 -1.46 -0.46 11.17
C ILE A 274 -0.01 -0.70 10.70
N GLY A 275 0.31 -1.97 10.44
CA GLY A 275 1.68 -2.49 10.42
C GLY A 275 2.68 -1.71 9.56
N LEU A 276 2.30 -1.27 8.35
CA LEU A 276 3.25 -0.56 7.48
C LEU A 276 3.69 0.79 8.09
N ASN A 277 2.72 1.65 8.40
CA ASN A 277 3.00 2.98 8.97
C ASN A 277 3.73 2.86 10.31
N LYS A 278 3.34 1.90 11.15
CA LYS A 278 4.01 1.65 12.44
C LYS A 278 5.47 1.25 12.28
N ASN A 279 5.81 0.45 11.26
CA ASN A 279 7.19 0.08 11.00
C ASN A 279 8.00 1.22 10.35
N LEU A 280 7.38 2.08 9.53
CA LEU A 280 8.05 3.28 9.03
C LEU A 280 8.36 4.26 10.17
N LEU A 281 7.43 4.49 11.11
CA LEU A 281 7.69 5.29 12.31
C LEU A 281 8.85 4.74 13.15
N LYS A 282 9.07 3.41 13.18
CA LYS A 282 10.25 2.82 13.83
C LYS A 282 11.54 3.19 13.09
N CYS A 283 11.53 3.26 11.76
CA CYS A 283 12.66 3.75 10.98
C CYS A 283 12.99 5.21 11.31
N ASP A 284 11.99 6.07 11.50
CA ASP A 284 12.17 7.47 11.88
C ASP A 284 12.63 7.63 13.33
N ALA A 285 12.09 6.81 14.24
CA ALA A 285 12.55 6.75 15.63
C ALA A 285 14.02 6.32 15.75
N ILE A 286 14.44 5.26 15.03
CA ILE A 286 15.84 4.83 14.98
C ILE A 286 16.73 5.97 14.51
N TYR A 287 16.32 6.69 13.46
CA TYR A 287 17.09 7.79 12.91
C TYR A 287 17.29 8.91 13.93
N CYS A 288 16.20 9.40 14.53
CA CYS A 288 16.28 10.50 15.50
C CYS A 288 17.14 10.11 16.70
N GLU A 289 16.98 8.89 17.22
CA GLU A 289 17.78 8.41 18.36
C GLU A 289 19.28 8.29 18.03
N LEU A 290 19.62 7.80 16.83
CA LEU A 290 21.02 7.70 16.40
C LEU A 290 21.68 9.07 16.20
N LEU A 291 20.93 10.08 15.75
CA LEU A 291 21.47 11.46 15.67
C LEU A 291 21.89 11.99 17.04
N GLU A 292 21.20 11.58 18.11
CA GLU A 292 21.52 11.92 19.51
C GLU A 292 22.53 10.95 20.14
N GLY A 293 23.08 10.01 19.37
CA GLY A 293 24.07 9.03 19.84
C GLY A 293 23.48 7.83 20.60
N ASN A 294 22.14 7.69 20.67
CA ASN A 294 21.49 6.60 21.38
C ASN A 294 21.38 5.32 20.53
N LYS A 295 22.41 4.47 20.60
CA LYS A 295 22.46 3.19 19.86
C LYS A 295 21.48 2.12 20.38
N ASP A 296 21.00 2.23 21.62
CA ASP A 296 20.07 1.25 22.22
C ASP A 296 18.70 1.25 21.53
N ALA A 297 18.39 2.31 20.77
CA ALA A 297 17.23 2.37 19.90
C ALA A 297 17.16 1.19 18.90
N LEU A 298 18.30 0.64 18.46
CA LEU A 298 18.33 -0.53 17.58
C LEU A 298 17.76 -1.78 18.28
N ASN A 299 18.08 -1.99 19.55
CA ASN A 299 17.52 -3.09 20.34
C ASN A 299 16.01 -2.91 20.58
N THR A 300 15.56 -1.66 20.67
CA THR A 300 14.16 -1.30 20.93
C THR A 300 13.28 -1.44 19.68
N TYR A 301 13.75 -0.94 18.53
CA TYR A 301 12.91 -0.76 17.35
C TYR A 301 13.25 -1.68 16.18
N LEU A 302 14.50 -2.16 16.06
CA LEU A 302 14.93 -3.02 14.93
C LEU A 302 14.58 -4.49 15.15
N ASP A 303 13.30 -4.75 15.35
CA ASP A 303 12.76 -6.09 15.57
C ASP A 303 12.64 -6.93 14.29
N LYS A 304 12.18 -8.18 14.43
CA LYS A 304 12.01 -9.12 13.31
C LYS A 304 11.00 -8.64 12.27
N GLU A 305 9.98 -7.90 12.69
CA GLU A 305 8.94 -7.39 11.80
C GLU A 305 9.49 -6.24 10.95
N LEU A 306 10.19 -5.28 11.58
CA LEU A 306 10.82 -4.18 10.88
C LEU A 306 11.85 -4.69 9.87
N LYS A 307 12.71 -5.65 10.25
CA LYS A 307 13.67 -6.28 9.33
C LYS A 307 13.00 -6.91 8.11
N LYS A 308 11.82 -7.53 8.29
CA LYS A 308 11.04 -8.10 7.18
C LYS A 308 10.53 -7.01 6.24
N ILE A 309 10.01 -5.91 6.79
CA ILE A 309 9.54 -4.75 6.02
C ILE A 309 10.70 -4.08 5.27
N MET A 310 11.82 -3.81 5.94
CA MET A 310 13.02 -3.24 5.31
C MET A 310 13.50 -4.08 4.12
N LYS A 311 13.49 -5.42 4.24
CA LYS A 311 13.82 -6.31 3.13
C LYS A 311 12.81 -6.22 1.98
N ALA A 312 11.51 -6.25 2.30
CA ALA A 312 10.44 -6.19 1.30
C ALA A 312 10.38 -4.84 0.57
N MET A 313 10.75 -3.77 1.25
CA MET A 313 10.73 -2.39 0.75
C MET A 313 12.15 -1.81 0.66
N SER A 314 13.12 -2.64 0.30
CA SER A 314 14.55 -2.27 0.24
C SER A 314 14.89 -1.17 -0.78
N LYS A 315 13.91 -0.69 -1.55
CA LYS A 315 14.03 0.44 -2.48
C LYS A 315 13.27 1.67 -2.02
N TYR A 316 12.73 1.67 -0.81
CA TYR A 316 11.96 2.79 -0.28
C TYR A 316 12.91 3.82 0.35
N PRO A 317 12.78 5.13 0.01
CA PRO A 317 13.71 6.17 0.45
C PRO A 317 13.97 6.21 1.96
N SER A 318 12.94 6.22 2.80
CA SER A 318 13.12 6.29 4.26
C SER A 318 13.80 5.04 4.85
N ILE A 319 13.62 3.87 4.23
CA ILE A 319 14.34 2.66 4.63
C ILE A 319 15.83 2.81 4.30
N LEU A 320 16.16 3.30 3.12
CA LEU A 320 17.55 3.55 2.72
C LEU A 320 18.21 4.62 3.60
N ARG A 321 17.48 5.69 3.93
CA ARG A 321 17.94 6.71 4.90
C ARG A 321 18.26 6.07 6.25
N THR A 322 17.38 5.21 6.78
CA THR A 322 17.63 4.53 8.06
C THR A 322 18.80 3.55 7.95
N GLU A 323 18.89 2.73 6.90
CA GLU A 323 20.02 1.81 6.67
C GLU A 323 21.36 2.57 6.60
N TYR A 324 21.38 3.70 5.88
CA TYR A 324 22.53 4.59 5.78
C TYR A 324 22.96 5.16 7.13
N THR A 325 21.98 5.63 7.90
CA THR A 325 22.20 6.21 9.23
C THR A 325 22.74 5.18 10.22
N ILE A 326 22.21 3.95 10.17
CA ILE A 326 22.73 2.82 10.96
C ILE A 326 24.19 2.52 10.58
N ALA A 327 24.49 2.43 9.28
CA ALA A 327 25.84 2.15 8.80
C ALA A 327 26.85 3.19 9.30
N LEU A 328 26.51 4.49 9.25
CA LEU A 328 27.38 5.54 9.75
C LEU A 328 27.45 5.59 11.28
N LEU A 329 26.32 5.82 11.94
CA LEU A 329 26.31 6.22 13.35
C LEU A 329 26.36 5.03 14.32
N ALA A 330 25.84 3.87 13.93
CA ALA A 330 25.87 2.67 14.77
C ALA A 330 27.09 1.80 14.47
N ASP A 331 27.26 1.42 13.18
CA ASP A 331 28.27 0.46 12.74
C ASP A 331 29.66 1.08 12.48
N ASN A 332 29.73 2.41 12.29
CA ASN A 332 30.94 3.14 11.86
C ASN A 332 31.54 2.61 10.54
N ASP A 333 30.68 2.20 9.60
CA ASP A 333 31.05 1.58 8.32
C ASP A 333 30.70 2.54 7.16
N GLU A 334 31.65 3.41 6.83
CA GLU A 334 31.53 4.37 5.73
C GLU A 334 31.37 3.69 4.37
N ALA A 335 32.09 2.59 4.12
CA ALA A 335 32.03 1.88 2.84
C ALA A 335 30.64 1.24 2.59
N LYS A 336 29.98 0.77 3.65
CA LYS A 336 28.58 0.31 3.57
C LYS A 336 27.63 1.48 3.35
N ALA A 337 27.84 2.61 4.03
CA ALA A 337 27.04 3.81 3.83
C ALA A 337 27.11 4.32 2.38
N ASP A 338 28.30 4.34 1.77
CA ASP A 338 28.49 4.77 0.38
C ASP A 338 27.71 3.90 -0.61
N LYS A 339 27.74 2.57 -0.44
CA LYS A 339 26.94 1.64 -1.26
C LYS A 339 25.43 1.90 -1.13
N ILE A 340 24.96 2.25 0.07
CA ILE A 340 23.56 2.59 0.30
C ILE A 340 23.21 3.92 -0.39
N MET A 341 24.11 4.91 -0.34
CA MET A 341 23.94 6.20 -1.02
C MET A 341 23.88 6.03 -2.55
N GLU A 342 24.77 5.22 -3.14
CA GLU A 342 24.71 4.89 -4.58
C GLU A 342 23.36 4.27 -4.97
N LYS A 343 22.88 3.33 -4.15
CA LYS A 343 21.57 2.71 -4.34
C LYS A 343 20.43 3.73 -4.22
N PHE A 344 20.46 4.60 -3.22
CA PHE A 344 19.50 5.69 -3.06
C PHE A 344 19.45 6.59 -4.30
N ASN A 345 20.61 7.05 -4.78
CA ASN A 345 20.73 7.90 -5.96
C ASN A 345 20.15 7.22 -7.21
N SER A 346 20.37 5.92 -7.39
CA SER A 346 19.79 5.17 -8.52
C SER A 346 18.25 5.10 -8.49
N ILE A 347 17.66 5.06 -7.29
CA ILE A 347 16.21 4.98 -7.08
C ILE A 347 15.58 6.36 -7.24
N ALA A 348 16.23 7.40 -6.71
CA ALA A 348 15.78 8.79 -6.76
C ALA A 348 15.39 9.25 -8.18
N ILE A 349 16.10 8.80 -9.21
CA ILE A 349 15.85 9.13 -10.63
C ILE A 349 14.39 8.84 -11.05
N ASN A 350 13.85 7.69 -10.63
CA ASN A 350 12.55 7.20 -11.10
C ASN A 350 11.47 7.18 -10.01
N TYR A 351 11.78 7.70 -8.82
CA TYR A 351 10.83 7.81 -7.73
C TYR A 351 9.73 8.85 -8.06
N PRO A 352 8.46 8.60 -7.68
CA PRO A 352 7.35 9.48 -8.06
C PRO A 352 7.26 10.76 -7.23
N TYR A 353 7.72 10.77 -5.98
CA TYR A 353 7.60 11.93 -5.07
C TYR A 353 8.95 12.65 -4.94
N ALA A 354 9.14 13.73 -5.69
CA ALA A 354 10.41 14.47 -5.69
C ALA A 354 10.70 15.16 -4.34
N GLY A 355 9.65 15.63 -3.66
CA GLY A 355 9.76 16.22 -2.31
C GLY A 355 10.37 15.23 -1.32
N ASP A 356 9.87 13.99 -1.29
CA ASP A 356 10.39 12.92 -0.44
C ASP A 356 11.89 12.68 -0.71
N ILE A 357 12.32 12.57 -1.97
CA ILE A 357 13.74 12.37 -2.30
C ILE A 357 14.59 13.53 -1.79
N GLU A 358 14.14 14.77 -1.96
CA GLU A 358 14.88 15.94 -1.47
C GLU A 358 14.99 15.92 0.06
N THR A 359 13.89 15.62 0.75
CA THR A 359 13.84 15.54 2.21
C THR A 359 14.76 14.44 2.73
N GLU A 360 14.67 13.23 2.18
CA GLU A 360 15.49 12.08 2.57
C GLU A 360 16.98 12.33 2.29
N THR A 361 17.31 13.02 1.20
CA THR A 361 18.70 13.44 0.90
C THR A 361 19.24 14.34 2.02
N LYS A 362 18.50 15.38 2.41
CA LYS A 362 18.93 16.30 3.48
C LYS A 362 19.04 15.59 4.83
N LEU A 363 18.19 14.60 5.09
CA LEU A 363 18.27 13.79 6.30
C LEU A 363 19.52 12.89 6.30
N MET A 364 19.88 12.30 5.15
CA MET A 364 21.13 11.54 5.00
C MET A 364 22.35 12.45 5.16
N ASP A 365 22.35 13.63 4.56
CA ASP A 365 23.42 14.64 4.73
C ASP A 365 23.59 15.02 6.21
N ARG A 366 22.48 15.21 6.93
CA ARG A 366 22.51 15.49 8.37
C ARG A 366 23.16 14.37 9.17
N ALA A 367 22.83 13.10 8.87
CA ALA A 367 23.47 11.97 9.52
C ALA A 367 24.98 11.92 9.25
N LYS A 368 25.41 12.25 8.03
CA LYS A 368 26.84 12.35 7.68
C LYS A 368 27.55 13.46 8.44
N GLN A 369 26.93 14.64 8.58
CA GLN A 369 27.48 15.75 9.37
C GLN A 369 27.67 15.35 10.85
N VAL A 370 26.69 14.68 11.45
CA VAL A 370 26.80 14.20 12.83
C VAL A 370 27.93 13.18 12.95
N TRP A 371 28.04 12.25 12.00
CA TRP A 371 29.10 11.24 11.98
C TRP A 371 30.50 11.87 11.89
N GLN A 372 30.67 12.89 11.04
CA GLN A 372 31.92 13.66 10.90
C GLN A 372 32.27 14.50 12.12
N ALA A 373 31.30 14.84 12.97
CA ALA A 373 31.55 15.62 14.18
C ALA A 373 32.04 14.73 15.35
N ILE A 374 31.82 13.41 15.27
CA ILE A 374 32.14 12.45 16.34
C ILE A 374 33.27 11.47 15.98
N ASN A 375 33.81 11.54 14.75
CA ASN A 375 35.00 10.84 14.28
C ASN A 375 36.00 11.85 13.75
#